data_AF-A0A6N6PGZ6-F1
#
_entry.id   AF-A0A6N6PGZ6-F1
#
_cell.length_a   1.000
_cell.length_b   1.000
_cell.length_c   1.000
_cell.angle_alpha   90.00
_cell.angle_beta   90.00
_cell.angle_gamma   90.00
#
_symmetry.space_group_name_H-M   'P 1'
#
loop_
_entity.id
_entity.type
_entity.pdbx_description
1 polymer ?
#
loop_
_entity_poly.entity_id
_entity_poly.type
_entity_poly.pdbx_seq_one_letter_code
_entity_poly.pdbx_strand_id
1 'polypeptide(L)'
;MKPLTTILLLGSASLLISCATVQRTPTFTKIKLESQFLSEGAAVGDFNHDGKKDIVAGWLWFEGPGFTNRHEFTAPPEKPFDGEKSYSD
;
A
#
# COMPACT_ATOMS: atom_id res chain seq x y z
N MET A 1 8.07 -66.09 -33.38
CA MET A 1 8.66 -65.22 -32.34
C MET A 1 7.65 -64.11 -32.04
N LYS A 2 7.27 -64.03 -30.75
CA LYS A 2 6.25 -63.18 -30.11
C LYS A 2 6.56 -61.66 -30.25
N PRO A 3 5.67 -60.74 -29.82
CA PRO A 3 4.20 -60.69 -29.96
C PRO A 3 3.66 -59.23 -30.11
N LEU A 4 2.35 -59.08 -29.95
CA LEU A 4 1.69 -57.95 -29.26
C LEU A 4 1.32 -56.70 -30.08
N THR A 5 0.01 -56.50 -30.26
CA THR A 5 -0.57 -55.17 -30.09
C THR A 5 -1.92 -55.33 -29.40
N THR A 6 -1.88 -55.30 -28.07
CA THR A 6 -3.02 -55.34 -27.17
C THR A 6 -3.67 -53.96 -27.11
N ILE A 7 -4.98 -53.93 -27.30
CA ILE A 7 -5.88 -52.79 -27.06
C ILE A 7 -5.75 -52.34 -25.60
N LEU A 8 -5.47 -51.06 -25.34
CA LEU A 8 -5.82 -50.43 -24.07
C LEU A 8 -6.33 -49.01 -24.31
N LEU A 9 -7.66 -48.90 -24.40
CA LEU A 9 -8.40 -47.65 -24.33
C LEU A 9 -8.54 -47.30 -22.84
N LEU A 10 -7.63 -46.50 -22.26
CA LEU A 10 -7.82 -45.93 -20.92
C LEU A 10 -7.62 -44.42 -20.99
N GLY A 11 -8.71 -43.70 -20.69
CA GLY A 11 -8.84 -42.26 -20.85
C GLY A 11 -7.73 -41.46 -20.17
N SER A 12 -7.15 -40.55 -20.93
CA SER A 12 -6.44 -39.40 -20.38
C SER A 12 -7.49 -38.51 -19.70
N ALA A 13 -7.77 -38.81 -18.43
CA ALA A 13 -8.46 -37.88 -17.56
C ALA A 13 -7.52 -36.69 -17.38
N SER A 14 -7.70 -35.66 -18.20
CA SER A 14 -7.08 -34.35 -18.04
C SER A 14 -7.36 -33.87 -16.62
N LEU A 15 -6.37 -34.00 -15.75
CA LEU A 15 -6.42 -33.51 -14.39
C LEU A 15 -6.39 -31.98 -14.48
N LEU A 16 -7.58 -31.36 -14.57
CA LEU A 16 -7.74 -29.93 -14.39
C LEU A 16 -7.40 -29.63 -12.93
N ILE A 17 -6.12 -29.34 -12.67
CA ILE A 17 -5.70 -28.72 -11.43
C ILE A 17 -6.30 -27.31 -11.43
N SER A 18 -7.51 -27.20 -10.88
CA SER A 18 -8.10 -25.91 -10.58
C SER A 18 -7.24 -25.28 -9.49
N CYS A 19 -6.41 -24.31 -9.88
CA CYS A 19 -5.70 -23.47 -8.93
C CYS A 19 -6.74 -22.58 -8.24
N ALA A 20 -7.27 -23.04 -7.11
CA ALA A 20 -8.14 -22.23 -6.28
C ALA A 20 -7.33 -21.03 -5.78
N THR A 21 -7.62 -19.85 -6.31
CA THR A 21 -7.07 -18.61 -5.77
C THR A 21 -7.71 -18.38 -4.41
N VAL A 22 -6.93 -18.52 -3.34
CA VAL A 22 -7.37 -18.08 -2.01
C VAL A 22 -7.49 -16.55 -2.07
N GLN A 23 -8.72 -16.05 -2.27
CA GLN A 23 -9.02 -14.64 -2.09
C GLN A 23 -8.87 -14.32 -0.60
N ARG A 24 -7.69 -13.83 -0.22
CA ARG A 24 -7.49 -13.24 1.10
C ARG A 24 -7.99 -11.81 1.06
N THR A 25 -8.90 -11.49 1.98
CA THR A 25 -9.23 -10.10 2.26
C THR A 25 -7.97 -9.41 2.82
N PRO A 26 -7.50 -8.30 2.21
CA PRO A 26 -6.38 -7.57 2.76
C PRO A 26 -6.75 -7.03 4.14
N THR A 27 -5.85 -7.21 5.10
CA THR A 27 -5.94 -6.55 6.40
C THR A 27 -5.02 -5.34 6.40
N PHE A 28 -5.39 -4.30 7.14
CA PHE A 28 -4.64 -3.06 7.22
C PHE A 28 -4.36 -2.72 8.68
N THR A 29 -3.15 -2.23 8.96
CA THR A 29 -2.80 -1.64 10.25
C THR A 29 -2.92 -0.13 10.15
N LYS A 30 -3.71 0.48 11.04
CA LYS A 30 -3.84 1.93 11.11
C LYS A 30 -2.65 2.54 11.84
N ILE A 31 -1.95 3.47 11.19
CA ILE A 31 -0.97 4.36 11.82
C ILE A 31 -1.55 5.78 11.76
N LYS A 32 -1.59 6.46 12.90
CA LYS A 32 -2.03 7.86 12.96
C LYS A 32 -0.78 8.75 12.93
N LEU A 33 -0.60 9.50 11.85
CA LEU A 33 0.52 10.43 11.70
C LEU A 33 0.29 11.73 12.48
N GLU A 34 -0.89 12.33 12.32
CA GLU A 34 -1.27 13.57 12.99
C GLU A 34 -2.80 13.62 13.24
N SER A 35 -3.19 14.42 14.22
CA SER A 35 -4.57 14.73 14.62
C SER A 35 -5.06 16.08 14.10
N GLN A 36 -4.13 17.00 13.88
CA GLN A 36 -4.40 18.33 13.35
C GLN A 36 -4.59 18.30 11.84
N PHE A 37 -5.35 19.26 11.33
CA PHE A 37 -5.40 19.51 9.89
C PHE A 37 -4.07 20.10 9.44
N LEU A 38 -3.41 19.41 8.50
CA LEU A 38 -2.16 19.86 7.88
C LEU A 38 -2.40 20.42 6.48
N SER A 39 -3.22 19.72 5.69
CA SER A 39 -3.60 20.07 4.32
C SER A 39 -4.73 19.15 3.84
N GLU A 40 -5.38 19.50 2.73
CA GLU A 40 -6.32 18.61 2.04
C GLU A 40 -5.62 17.44 1.34
N GLY A 41 -4.44 17.71 0.76
CA GLY A 41 -3.64 16.73 0.04
C GLY A 41 -2.56 16.06 0.89
N ALA A 42 -2.08 14.92 0.41
CA ALA A 42 -0.86 14.27 0.88
C ALA A 42 -0.12 13.66 -0.32
N ALA A 43 1.20 13.52 -0.21
CA ALA A 43 2.01 12.85 -1.23
C ALA A 43 2.97 11.82 -0.61
N VAL A 44 3.52 10.97 -1.47
CA VAL A 44 4.43 9.89 -1.10
C VAL A 44 5.69 10.02 -1.95
N GLY A 45 6.86 9.94 -1.32
CA GLY A 45 8.16 10.07 -1.98
C GLY A 45 9.26 9.45 -1.13
N ASP A 46 10.46 9.32 -1.67
CA ASP A 46 11.67 9.00 -0.90
C ASP A 46 12.46 10.30 -0.80
N PHE A 47 12.24 11.07 0.26
CA PHE A 47 12.74 12.45 0.34
C PHE A 47 14.15 12.52 0.97
N ASN A 48 14.53 11.55 1.79
CA ASN A 48 15.89 11.43 2.34
C ASN A 48 16.81 10.50 1.52
N HIS A 49 16.31 9.90 0.43
CA HIS A 49 17.04 9.01 -0.46
C HIS A 49 17.54 7.73 0.24
N ASP A 50 16.78 7.22 1.20
CA ASP A 50 17.13 5.99 1.93
C ASP A 50 16.50 4.72 1.32
N GLY A 51 15.77 4.87 0.22
CA GLY A 51 15.08 3.81 -0.50
C GLY A 51 13.74 3.41 0.12
N LYS A 52 13.27 4.10 1.16
CA LYS A 52 11.98 3.87 1.81
C LYS A 52 10.99 4.97 1.41
N LYS A 53 9.70 4.62 1.46
CA LYS A 53 8.65 5.61 1.18
C LYS A 53 8.32 6.41 2.42
N ASP A 54 8.46 7.71 2.29
CA ASP A 54 8.00 8.75 3.21
C ASP A 54 6.60 9.26 2.81
N ILE A 55 5.97 9.99 3.73
CA ILE A 55 4.69 10.68 3.50
C ILE A 55 4.88 12.17 3.75
N VAL A 56 4.30 13.04 2.93
CA VAL A 56 4.28 14.50 3.17
C VAL A 56 2.85 15.00 3.18
N ALA A 57 2.53 15.91 4.12
CA ALA A 57 1.27 16.62 4.21
C ALA A 57 1.50 17.98 4.90
N GLY A 58 0.89 19.04 4.37
CA GLY A 58 1.11 20.41 4.83
C GLY A 58 2.59 20.78 4.77
N TRP A 59 3.13 21.26 5.89
CA TRP A 59 4.53 21.64 6.06
C TRP A 59 5.41 20.51 6.63
N LEU A 60 4.85 19.30 6.81
CA LEU A 60 5.50 18.16 7.44
C LEU A 60 5.75 17.02 6.46
N TRP A 61 6.93 16.41 6.53
CA TRP A 61 7.16 15.05 6.02
C TRP A 61 7.41 14.08 7.19
N PHE A 62 6.87 12.86 7.10
CA PHE A 62 7.01 11.73 8.01
C PHE A 62 7.90 10.64 7.41
N GLU A 63 9.00 10.31 8.10
CA GLU A 63 10.04 9.39 7.65
C GLU A 63 9.57 7.92 7.70
N GLY A 64 9.64 7.23 6.57
CA GLY A 64 9.26 5.83 6.45
C GLY A 64 10.29 4.86 7.05
N PRO A 65 9.90 3.60 7.33
CA PRO A 65 8.54 3.05 7.22
C PRO A 65 7.77 3.14 8.57
N GLY A 66 8.44 3.62 9.62
CA GLY A 66 7.86 3.73 10.96
C GLY A 66 7.01 4.97 11.17
N PHE A 67 7.28 6.03 10.40
CA PHE A 67 6.60 7.33 10.49
C PHE A 67 6.64 7.95 11.90
N THR A 68 7.65 7.61 12.70
CA THR A 68 7.86 8.13 14.06
C THR A 68 8.66 9.41 14.09
N ASN A 69 9.51 9.63 13.06
CA ASN A 69 10.25 10.87 12.88
C ASN A 69 9.49 11.76 11.89
N ARG A 70 9.36 13.04 12.21
CA ARG A 70 8.76 14.05 11.33
C ARG A 70 9.68 15.25 11.19
N HIS A 71 9.62 15.87 10.03
CA HIS A 71 10.49 16.96 9.62
C HIS A 71 9.65 18.11 9.06
N GLU A 72 9.96 19.34 9.43
CA GLU A 72 9.39 20.54 8.81
C GLU A 72 10.23 20.93 7.60
N PHE A 73 9.64 20.93 6.41
CA PHE A 73 10.33 21.33 5.17
C PHE A 73 10.01 22.77 4.75
N THR A 74 8.99 23.37 5.37
CA THR A 74 8.65 24.79 5.29
C THR A 74 8.07 25.24 6.63
N ALA A 75 7.96 26.55 6.84
CA ALA A 75 7.39 27.08 8.08
C ALA A 75 5.92 26.65 8.26
N PRO A 76 5.48 26.37 9.51
CA PRO A 76 4.08 26.13 9.80
C PRO A 76 3.23 27.38 9.58
N PRO A 77 1.91 27.23 9.38
CA PRO A 77 0.99 28.37 9.38
C PRO A 77 1.00 29.06 10.74
N GLU A 78 0.79 30.38 10.76
CA GLU A 78 0.75 31.17 12.00
C GLU A 78 -0.37 30.72 12.95
N LYS A 79 -1.44 30.15 12.40
CA LYS A 79 -2.62 29.70 13.14
C LYS A 79 -3.08 28.34 12.62
N PRO A 80 -3.58 27.45 13.51
CA PRO A 80 -4.23 26.22 13.08
C PRO A 80 -5.40 26.50 12.14
N PHE A 81 -5.60 25.63 11.15
CA PHE A 81 -6.75 25.71 10.27
C PHE A 81 -8.06 25.45 11.04
N ASP A 82 -9.06 26.29 10.79
CA ASP A 82 -10.41 26.19 11.32
C ASP A 82 -11.39 25.99 10.17
N GLY A 83 -11.74 24.72 9.92
CA GLY A 83 -12.62 24.33 8.82
C GLY A 83 -14.08 24.77 8.99
N GLU A 84 -14.49 25.27 10.16
CA GLU A 84 -15.82 25.85 10.33
C GLU A 84 -15.89 27.29 9.80
N LYS A 85 -14.72 27.96 9.70
CA LYS A 85 -14.62 29.38 9.35
C LYS A 85 -14.13 29.63 7.93
N SER A 86 -13.51 28.66 7.28
CA SER A 86 -12.95 28.82 5.94
C SER A 86 -12.77 27.49 5.21
N TYR A 87 -12.60 27.57 3.89
CA TYR A 87 -12.07 26.49 3.06
C TYR A 87 -10.53 26.54 3.06
N SER A 88 -9.88 25.40 2.82
CA SER A 88 -8.43 25.34 2.63
C SER A 88 -8.14 25.51 1.14
N ASP A 89 -7.68 26.70 0.76
CA ASP A 89 -7.23 26.97 -0.62
C ASP A 89 -5.96 26.19 -1.00
#